data_AF-A0A8T4LIV5-F1
#
_entry.id   AF-A0A8T4LIV5-F1
#
_cell.length_a   1.000
_cell.length_b   1.000
_cell.length_c   1.000
_cell.angle_alpha   90.00
_cell.angle_beta   90.00
_cell.angle_gamma   90.00
#
_symmetry.space_group_name_H-M   'P 1'
#
loop_
_entity.id
_entity.type
_entity.pdbx_description
1 polymer ?
#
loop_
_entity_poly.entity_id
_entity_poly.type
_entity_poly.pdbx_seq_one_letter_code
_entity_poly.pdbx_strand_id
1 'polypeptide(L)'
;MKAQVSLELLITVGVVFAFTIPVLLLLLSVSQFGYEKSTLAQADAASKTIADNINELFVQGPGSKKTITIAFPTNMQNLSIKDKEVVIRLKTSSGVYEAASPIFANATIINPSSLNKRAGLFSITLRTKSKPNGDVEVEVYG
;
A
#
# COMPACT_ATOMS: atom_id res chain seq x y z
N MET A 1 -25.52 -48.81 28.51
CA MET A 1 -25.48 -47.40 28.97
C MET A 1 -24.29 -46.61 28.44
N LYS A 2 -23.05 -47.11 28.47
CA LYS A 2 -21.87 -46.38 27.93
C LYS A 2 -22.02 -45.96 26.44
N ALA A 3 -22.57 -46.84 25.60
CA ALA A 3 -22.79 -46.54 24.18
C ALA A 3 -23.83 -45.42 23.93
N GLN A 4 -24.87 -45.32 24.76
CA GLN A 4 -25.87 -44.25 24.65
C GLN A 4 -25.27 -42.89 25.04
N VAL A 5 -24.48 -42.86 26.12
CA VAL A 5 -23.77 -41.66 26.56
C VAL A 5 -22.75 -41.21 25.51
N SER A 6 -22.03 -42.14 24.88
CA SER A 6 -21.12 -41.81 23.77
C SER A 6 -21.86 -41.26 22.54
N LEU A 7 -23.06 -41.76 22.24
CA LEU A 7 -23.89 -41.26 21.14
C LEU A 7 -24.38 -39.83 21.41
N GLU A 8 -24.89 -39.56 22.62
CA GLU A 8 -25.35 -38.23 23.03
C GLU A 8 -24.20 -37.21 23.01
N LEU A 9 -23.01 -37.61 23.46
CA LEU A 9 -21.81 -36.78 23.38
C LEU A 9 -21.41 -36.49 21.93
N LEU A 10 -21.42 -37.49 21.05
CA LEU A 10 -21.10 -37.32 19.63
C LEU A 10 -22.08 -36.36 18.95
N ILE A 11 -23.38 -36.49 19.24
CA ILE A 11 -24.41 -35.60 18.71
C ILE A 11 -24.19 -34.18 19.22
N THR A 12 -23.93 -34.01 20.52
CA THR A 12 -23.69 -32.69 21.12
C THR A 12 -22.47 -32.02 20.49
N VAL A 13 -21.36 -32.73 20.36
CA VAL A 13 -20.14 -32.22 19.72
C VAL A 13 -20.37 -31.91 18.23
N GLY A 14 -21.11 -32.77 17.53
CA GLY A 14 -21.48 -32.55 16.13
C GLY A 14 -22.30 -31.28 15.92
N VAL A 15 -23.29 -31.03 16.79
CA VAL A 15 -24.09 -29.81 16.76
C VAL A 15 -23.23 -28.59 17.05
N VAL A 16 -22.34 -28.66 18.05
CA VAL A 16 -21.40 -27.57 18.35
C VAL A 16 -20.55 -27.24 17.11
N PHE A 17 -19.94 -28.24 16.48
CA PHE A 17 -19.14 -28.00 15.27
C PHE A 17 -19.96 -27.48 14.09
N ALA A 18 -21.21 -27.95 13.91
CA ALA A 18 -22.10 -27.49 12.86
C ALA A 18 -22.37 -25.97 12.94
N PHE A 19 -22.36 -25.38 14.14
CA PHE A 19 -22.49 -23.94 14.33
C PHE A 19 -21.14 -23.22 14.39
N THR A 20 -20.11 -23.79 15.02
CA THR A 20 -18.81 -23.12 15.17
C THR A 20 -18.06 -22.98 13.85
N ILE A 21 -18.09 -23.99 12.98
CA ILE A 21 -17.33 -23.97 11.72
C ILE A 21 -17.80 -22.82 10.80
N PRO A 22 -19.11 -22.65 10.50
CA PRO A 22 -19.55 -21.54 9.65
C PRO A 22 -19.21 -20.16 10.23
N VAL A 23 -19.30 -19.99 11.56
CA VAL A 23 -18.95 -18.73 12.22
C VAL A 23 -17.46 -18.42 12.08
N LEU A 24 -16.59 -19.42 12.26
CA LEU A 24 -15.15 -19.25 12.04
C LEU A 24 -14.82 -18.92 10.58
N LEU A 25 -15.48 -19.59 9.62
CA LEU A 25 -15.30 -19.31 8.20
C LEU A 25 -15.75 -17.88 7.84
N LEU A 26 -16.88 -17.42 8.39
CA LEU A 26 -17.36 -16.06 8.21
C LEU A 26 -16.37 -15.03 8.78
N LEU A 27 -15.85 -15.28 9.99
CA LEU A 27 -14.89 -14.40 10.65
C LEU A 27 -13.59 -14.26 9.84
N LEU A 28 -13.09 -15.37 9.28
CA LEU A 28 -11.91 -15.38 8.42
C LEU A 28 -12.14 -14.58 7.13
N SER A 29 -13.31 -14.73 6.52
CA SER A 29 -13.70 -14.00 5.31
C SER A 29 -13.76 -12.49 5.55
N VAL A 30 -14.47 -12.04 6.61
CA VAL A 30 -14.61 -10.61 6.93
C VAL A 30 -13.25 -9.97 7.25
N SER A 31 -12.39 -10.68 7.97
CA SER A 31 -11.05 -10.19 8.32
C SER A 31 -10.23 -9.90 7.06
N GLN A 32 -10.22 -10.80 6.07
CA GLN A 32 -9.47 -10.64 4.82
C GLN A 32 -9.92 -9.41 4.03
N PHE A 33 -11.23 -9.18 3.90
CA PHE A 33 -11.77 -7.99 3.23
C PHE A 33 -11.41 -6.68 3.96
N GLY A 34 -11.40 -6.70 5.30
CA GLY A 34 -11.01 -5.54 6.09
C GLY A 34 -9.55 -5.13 5.88
N TYR A 35 -8.64 -6.11 5.87
CA TYR A 35 -7.22 -5.87 5.61
C TYR A 35 -6.98 -5.31 4.21
N GLU A 36 -7.64 -5.86 3.18
CA GLU A 36 -7.47 -5.38 1.80
C GLU A 36 -7.89 -3.92 1.66
N LYS A 37 -9.06 -3.53 2.20
CA LYS A 37 -9.52 -2.13 2.15
C LYS A 37 -8.55 -1.17 2.83
N SER A 38 -7.97 -1.56 3.96
CA SER A 38 -6.97 -0.74 4.65
C SER A 38 -5.69 -0.59 3.81
N THR A 39 -5.24 -1.65 3.16
CA THR A 39 -4.07 -1.62 2.27
C THR A 39 -4.29 -0.70 1.07
N LEU A 40 -5.49 -0.72 0.48
CA LEU A 40 -5.87 0.18 -0.62
C LEU A 40 -5.84 1.65 -0.18
N ALA A 41 -6.50 1.97 0.94
CA ALA A 41 -6.53 3.34 1.46
C ALA A 41 -5.11 3.85 1.82
N GLN A 42 -4.25 2.97 2.33
CA GLN A 42 -2.86 3.31 2.60
C GLN A 42 -2.07 3.60 1.32
N ALA A 43 -2.33 2.87 0.23
CA ALA A 43 -1.72 3.15 -1.06
C ALA A 43 -2.14 4.51 -1.62
N ASP A 44 -3.43 4.84 -1.55
CA ASP A 44 -3.95 6.12 -2.00
C ASP A 44 -3.31 7.27 -1.19
N ALA A 45 -3.29 7.14 0.14
CA ALA A 45 -2.67 8.12 1.02
C ALA A 45 -1.16 8.28 0.75
N ALA A 46 -0.45 7.18 0.51
CA ALA A 46 0.98 7.21 0.19
C ALA A 46 1.24 7.89 -1.16
N SER A 47 0.50 7.52 -2.21
CA SER A 47 0.64 8.13 -3.55
C SER A 47 0.39 9.64 -3.49
N LYS A 48 -0.65 10.04 -2.77
CA LYS A 48 -1.01 11.45 -2.57
C LYS A 48 0.05 12.21 -1.78
N THR A 49 0.54 11.63 -0.70
CA THR A 49 1.60 12.26 0.12
C THR A 49 2.86 12.48 -0.70
N ILE A 50 3.27 11.50 -1.52
CA ILE A 50 4.42 11.67 -2.42
C ILE A 50 4.14 12.79 -3.43
N ALA A 51 2.98 12.77 -4.08
CA ALA A 51 2.60 13.75 -5.08
C ALA A 51 2.58 15.19 -4.52
N ASP A 52 1.93 15.38 -3.36
CA ASP A 52 1.84 16.68 -2.69
C ASP A 52 3.23 17.22 -2.31
N ASN A 53 4.13 16.36 -1.82
CA ASN A 53 5.48 16.77 -1.47
C ASN A 53 6.37 17.03 -2.70
N ILE A 54 6.19 16.30 -3.80
CA ILE A 54 6.86 16.58 -5.08
C ILE A 54 6.44 17.96 -5.59
N ASN A 55 5.14 18.23 -5.58
CA ASN A 55 4.55 19.50 -6.00
C ASN A 55 5.04 20.66 -5.12
N GLU A 56 5.04 20.47 -3.80
CA GLU A 56 5.56 21.45 -2.83
C GLU A 56 7.03 21.76 -3.09
N LEU A 57 7.86 20.72 -3.27
CA LEU A 57 9.30 20.90 -3.49
C LEU A 57 9.58 21.63 -4.81
N PHE A 58 8.80 21.34 -5.85
CA PHE A 58 8.88 22.04 -7.13
C PHE A 58 8.58 23.53 -6.97
N VAL A 59 7.53 23.89 -6.21
CA VAL A 59 7.18 25.29 -5.93
C VAL A 59 8.25 26.02 -5.10
N GLN A 60 8.94 25.31 -4.20
CA GLN A 60 10.07 25.87 -3.44
C GLN A 60 11.27 26.23 -4.32
N GLY A 61 11.38 25.65 -5.53
CA GLY A 61 12.42 25.96 -6.48
C GLY A 61 13.71 25.13 -6.33
N PRO A 62 14.76 25.49 -7.09
CA PRO A 62 15.97 24.67 -7.24
C PRO A 62 16.84 24.67 -5.98
N GLY A 63 17.40 23.50 -5.65
CA GLY A 63 18.26 23.32 -4.46
C GLY A 63 17.50 22.90 -3.20
N SER A 64 16.18 22.85 -3.27
CA SER A 64 15.29 22.37 -2.21
C SER A 64 15.42 20.86 -2.00
N LYS A 65 15.35 20.44 -0.74
CA LYS A 65 15.43 19.04 -0.33
C LYS A 65 14.45 18.79 0.81
N LYS A 66 13.72 17.68 0.74
CA LYS A 66 12.82 17.24 1.80
C LYS A 66 12.92 15.74 1.98
N THR A 67 13.03 15.30 3.22
CA THR A 67 12.94 13.88 3.57
C THR A 67 11.58 13.64 4.19
N ILE A 68 10.83 12.70 3.62
CA ILE A 68 9.49 12.33 4.05
C ILE A 68 9.47 10.86 4.45
N THR A 69 8.76 10.55 5.53
CA THR A 69 8.54 9.18 5.97
C THR A 69 7.16 8.74 5.50
N ILE A 70 7.13 7.65 4.76
CA ILE A 70 5.90 7.12 4.15
C ILE A 70 5.70 5.70 4.61
N ALA A 71 4.48 5.40 5.03
CA ALA A 71 4.07 4.05 5.36
C ALA A 71 3.65 3.35 4.07
N PHE A 72 4.53 2.51 3.52
CA PHE A 72 4.22 1.76 2.32
C PHE A 72 3.30 0.57 2.62
N PRO A 73 2.26 0.39 1.80
CA PRO A 73 1.28 -0.68 1.97
C PRO A 73 1.89 -2.07 1.78
N THR A 74 1.25 -3.06 2.38
CA THR A 74 1.55 -4.47 2.12
C THR A 74 1.25 -4.84 0.66
N ASN A 75 2.02 -5.77 0.10
CA ASN A 75 1.83 -6.28 -1.27
C ASN A 75 2.01 -5.25 -2.39
N MET A 76 2.80 -4.20 -2.18
CA MET A 76 3.25 -3.33 -3.27
C MET A 76 4.11 -4.13 -4.26
N GLN A 77 3.83 -3.98 -5.54
CA GLN A 77 4.64 -4.53 -6.63
C GLN A 77 5.64 -3.51 -7.18
N ASN A 78 5.22 -2.25 -7.26
CA ASN A 78 6.04 -1.18 -7.83
C ASN A 78 5.55 0.20 -7.42
N LEU A 79 6.48 1.15 -7.35
CA LEU A 79 6.23 2.59 -7.32
C LEU A 79 6.86 3.18 -8.58
N SER A 80 6.07 3.90 -9.37
CA SER A 80 6.55 4.57 -10.58
C SER A 80 6.01 5.98 -10.70
N ILE A 81 6.79 6.85 -11.34
CA ILE A 81 6.32 8.16 -11.77
C ILE A 81 6.25 8.11 -13.29
N LYS A 82 5.04 8.28 -13.84
CA LYS A 82 4.79 8.28 -15.29
C LYS A 82 3.71 9.30 -15.59
N ASP A 83 3.80 9.96 -16.75
CA ASP A 83 2.75 10.83 -17.28
C ASP A 83 2.22 11.87 -16.28
N LYS A 84 3.11 12.46 -15.46
CA LYS A 84 2.77 13.41 -14.40
C LYS A 84 1.86 12.81 -13.30
N GLU A 85 2.03 11.53 -13.02
CA GLU A 85 1.35 10.86 -11.93
C GLU A 85 2.34 10.00 -11.13
N VAL A 86 2.12 9.96 -9.82
CA VAL A 86 2.73 8.99 -8.92
C VAL A 86 1.81 7.80 -8.85
N VAL A 87 2.28 6.64 -9.33
CA VAL A 87 1.51 5.40 -9.40
C VAL A 87 2.12 4.35 -8.48
N ILE A 88 1.34 3.88 -7.53
CA ILE A 88 1.66 2.73 -6.67
C ILE A 88 0.80 1.55 -7.13
N ARG A 89 1.46 0.48 -7.58
CA ARG A 89 0.80 -0.75 -8.03
C ARG A 89 0.84 -1.80 -6.94
N LEU A 90 -0.31 -2.41 -6.62
CA LEU A 90 -0.45 -3.45 -5.61
C LEU A 90 -1.11 -4.71 -6.18
N LYS A 91 -0.78 -5.85 -5.56
CA LYS A 91 -1.50 -7.11 -5.79
C LYS A 91 -2.58 -7.27 -4.72
N THR A 92 -3.83 -7.37 -5.14
CA THR A 92 -4.99 -7.65 -4.29
C THR A 92 -5.53 -9.06 -4.53
N SER A 93 -6.50 -9.50 -3.73
CA SER A 93 -7.18 -10.78 -3.97
C SER A 93 -8.03 -10.76 -5.25
N SER A 94 -8.49 -9.57 -5.63
CA SER A 94 -9.35 -9.30 -6.79
C SER A 94 -8.58 -8.97 -8.08
N GLY A 95 -7.28 -8.68 -7.99
CA GLY A 95 -6.46 -8.36 -9.17
C GLY A 95 -5.29 -7.43 -8.86
N VAL A 96 -5.02 -6.51 -9.79
CA VAL A 96 -4.03 -5.44 -9.62
C VAL A 96 -4.77 -4.15 -9.33
N TYR A 97 -4.37 -3.45 -8.27
CA TYR A 97 -4.86 -2.12 -7.95
C TYR A 97 -3.77 -1.09 -8.20
N GLU A 98 -4.15 0.08 -8.71
CA GLU A 98 -3.25 1.20 -8.95
C GLU A 98 -3.76 2.43 -8.23
N ALA A 99 -3.02 2.86 -7.21
CA ALA A 99 -3.21 4.17 -6.59
C ALA A 99 -2.42 5.20 -7.39
N ALA A 100 -3.13 6.09 -8.09
CA ALA A 100 -2.53 7.15 -8.90
C ALA A 100 -2.85 8.52 -8.30
N SER A 101 -1.84 9.37 -8.16
CA SER A 101 -2.00 10.76 -7.73
C SER A 101 -1.28 11.72 -8.68
N PRO A 102 -1.95 12.79 -9.16
CA PRO A 102 -1.37 13.70 -10.13
C PRO A 102 -0.31 14.61 -9.52
N ILE A 103 0.73 14.89 -10.28
CA ILE A 103 1.76 15.89 -10.02
C ILE A 103 1.79 16.89 -11.17
N PHE A 104 2.14 18.14 -10.92
CA PHE A 104 2.38 19.10 -12.01
C PHE A 104 3.88 19.26 -12.30
N ALA A 105 4.74 18.83 -11.37
CA ALA A 105 6.18 18.82 -11.51
C ALA A 105 6.65 17.68 -12.43
N ASN A 106 7.77 17.91 -13.13
CA ASN A 106 8.52 16.82 -13.75
C ASN A 106 9.32 16.10 -12.65
N ALA A 107 9.12 14.79 -12.49
CA ALA A 107 9.79 14.03 -11.45
C ALA A 107 10.26 12.67 -11.97
N THR A 108 11.40 12.21 -11.45
CA THR A 108 12.00 10.93 -11.80
C THR A 108 12.50 10.22 -10.56
N ILE A 109 12.27 8.91 -10.53
CA ILE A 109 12.79 8.05 -9.46
C ILE A 109 14.26 7.72 -9.76
N ILE A 110 15.14 8.01 -8.82
CA ILE A 110 16.54 7.60 -8.87
C ILE A 110 16.69 6.33 -8.05
N ASN A 111 17.06 5.24 -8.72
CA ASN A 111 17.13 3.87 -8.19
C ASN A 111 15.75 3.25 -7.88
N PRO A 112 14.93 2.92 -8.89
CA PRO A 112 13.62 2.29 -8.69
C PRO A 112 13.70 0.96 -7.91
N SER A 113 14.82 0.24 -8.00
CA SER A 113 15.06 -0.98 -7.26
C SER A 113 15.11 -0.78 -5.75
N SER A 114 15.53 0.39 -5.26
CA SER A 114 15.56 0.66 -3.81
C SER A 114 14.18 1.00 -3.27
N LEU A 115 13.20 1.37 -4.11
CA LEU A 115 11.81 1.63 -3.69
C LEU A 115 10.93 0.38 -3.78
N ASN A 116 11.47 -0.73 -4.27
CA ASN A 116 10.80 -2.03 -4.30
C ASN A 116 10.93 -2.73 -2.94
N LYS A 117 10.51 -2.04 -1.87
CA LYS A 117 10.66 -2.51 -0.49
C LYS A 117 9.41 -3.24 -0.02
N ARG A 118 9.62 -4.15 0.93
CA ARG A 118 8.57 -4.84 1.69
C ARG A 118 7.74 -3.81 2.47
N ALA A 119 6.53 -4.16 2.88
CA ALA A 119 5.66 -3.29 3.69
C ALA A 119 6.39 -2.68 4.90
N GLY A 120 6.11 -1.41 5.21
CA GLY A 120 6.74 -0.73 6.36
C GLY A 120 6.90 0.77 6.20
N LEU A 121 7.53 1.40 7.19
CA LEU A 121 7.87 2.82 7.16
C LEU A 121 9.21 3.01 6.47
N PHE A 122 9.24 3.87 5.46
CA PHE A 122 10.46 4.19 4.73
C PHE A 122 10.62 5.69 4.56
N SER A 123 11.86 6.14 4.73
CA SER A 123 12.22 7.52 4.46
C SER A 123 12.64 7.66 3.00
N ILE A 124 11.93 8.53 2.29
CA ILE A 124 12.22 8.91 0.92
C ILE A 124 12.78 10.33 0.95
N THR A 125 13.85 10.56 0.21
CA THR A 125 14.41 11.89 0.04
C THR A 125 14.03 12.43 -1.33
N LEU A 126 13.37 13.57 -1.33
CA LEU A 126 13.03 14.34 -2.52
C LEU A 126 14.02 15.48 -2.66
N ARG A 127 14.54 15.69 -3.87
CA ARG A 127 15.47 16.78 -4.18
C ARG A 127 15.11 17.44 -5.49
N THR A 128 15.08 18.78 -5.52
CA THR A 128 14.99 19.50 -6.79
C THR A 128 16.36 19.67 -7.42
N LYS A 129 16.42 19.42 -8.73
CA LYS A 129 17.58 19.70 -9.57
C LYS A 129 17.16 20.63 -10.69
N SER A 130 17.98 21.65 -10.92
CA SER A 130 17.83 22.52 -12.08
C SER A 130 18.38 21.80 -13.31
N LYS A 131 17.57 21.66 -14.36
CA LYS A 131 18.01 21.20 -15.67
C LYS A 131 18.75 22.34 -16.40
N PRO A 132 19.62 22.03 -17.37
CA PRO A 132 20.34 23.04 -18.16
C PRO A 132 19.41 24.04 -18.89
N ASN A 133 18.19 23.61 -19.16
CA ASN A 133 17.09 24.35 -19.80
C ASN A 133 16.26 25.20 -18.82
N GLY A 134 16.61 25.23 -17.53
CA GLY A 134 15.91 26.02 -16.50
C GLY A 134 14.71 25.33 -15.85
N ASP A 135 14.31 24.15 -16.35
CA ASP A 135 13.26 23.33 -15.76
C ASP A 135 13.72 22.71 -14.44
N VAL A 136 12.81 22.63 -13.47
CA VAL A 136 13.06 21.95 -12.19
C VAL A 136 12.56 20.51 -12.28
N GLU A 137 13.41 19.55 -11.95
CA GLU A 137 13.05 18.14 -11.82
C GLU A 137 13.18 17.68 -10.38
N VAL A 138 12.21 16.90 -9.91
CA VAL A 138 12.26 16.29 -8.58
C VAL A 138 12.82 14.87 -8.69
N GLU A 139 13.98 14.67 -8.08
CA GLU A 139 14.61 13.37 -7.94
C GLU A 139 14.13 12.70 -6.64
N VAL A 140 13.63 11.47 -6.76
CA VAL A 140 13.12 10.67 -5.63
C VAL A 140 14.13 9.58 -5.30
N TYR A 141 14.64 9.58 -4.06
CA TYR A 141 15.60 8.60 -3.55
C TYR A 141 14.98 7.77 -2.42
N GLY A 142 15.05 6.44 -2.50
CA GLY A 142 14.56 5.50 -1.48
C GLY A 142 15.62 4.61 -0.85
#